data_AF-A0A8K1D508-F1
#
_entry.id   AF-A0A8K1D508-F1
#
_cell.length_a   1.000
_cell.length_b   1.000
_cell.length_c   1.000
_cell.angle_alpha   90.00
_cell.angle_beta   90.00
_cell.angle_gamma   90.00
#
_symmetry.space_group_name_H-M   'P 1'
#
loop_
_entity.id
_entity.type
_entity.pdbx_description
1 polymer ?
#
loop_
_entity_poly.entity_id
_entity_poly.type
_entity_poly.pdbx_seq_one_letter_code
_entity_poly.pdbx_strand_id
1 'polypeptide(L)'
;MIRAAGIRIWERENPQGEPGDQKMPIASPNWNNNDEAGWTSMNDYCNLTIKGIKEAIPRGQNVRKTFEGQQRKEETPTGWLERLKRNMKQYSGIDPETTAGHALLRVNFVTHAWPDIRKKLEKMEDWHKRLLNDLLREAQKVYVRRHEEKAKVEAKIMVAMM
;
A
#
# COMPACT_ATOMS: atom_id res chain seq x y z
N MET A 1 6.00 23.83 8.37
CA MET A 1 6.25 22.42 8.75
C MET A 1 7.25 21.74 7.80
N ILE A 2 6.99 21.68 6.49
CA ILE A 2 7.87 21.02 5.50
C ILE A 2 9.30 21.58 5.50
N ARG A 3 9.46 22.91 5.35
CA ARG A 3 10.78 23.57 5.38
C ARG A 3 11.57 23.25 6.65
N ALA A 4 10.95 23.39 7.82
CA ALA A 4 11.59 23.09 9.10
C ALA A 4 11.97 21.60 9.24
N ALA A 5 11.22 20.69 8.62
CA ALA A 5 11.61 19.28 8.55
C ALA A 5 12.79 19.07 7.61
N GLY A 6 12.79 19.67 6.42
CA GLY A 6 13.91 19.59 5.48
C GLY A 6 15.21 20.16 6.05
N ILE A 7 15.17 21.31 6.73
CA ILE A 7 16.34 21.88 7.43
C ILE A 7 16.92 20.90 8.46
N ARG A 8 16.06 20.35 9.33
CA ARG A 8 16.48 19.35 10.35
C ARG A 8 17.02 18.06 9.73
N ILE A 9 16.62 17.72 8.52
CA ILE A 9 17.15 16.55 7.79
C ILE A 9 18.53 16.89 7.23
N TRP A 10 18.68 18.05 6.58
CA TRP A 10 19.97 18.51 6.06
C TRP A 10 21.04 18.60 7.14
N GLU A 11 20.75 19.26 8.26
CA GLU A 11 21.70 19.47 9.36
C GLU A 11 22.12 18.13 10.01
N ARG A 12 21.21 17.15 10.04
CA ARG A 12 21.49 15.81 10.54
C ARG A 12 22.39 15.02 9.60
N GLU A 13 22.16 15.15 8.28
CA GLU A 13 22.94 14.48 7.23
C GLU A 13 24.29 15.18 6.99
N ASN A 14 24.40 16.47 7.31
CA ASN A 14 25.57 17.32 7.06
C ASN A 14 25.96 18.15 8.29
N PRO A 15 26.50 17.53 9.37
CA PRO A 15 26.75 18.23 10.64
C PRO A 15 27.79 19.37 10.57
N GLN A 16 28.65 19.35 9.55
CA GLN A 16 29.67 20.37 9.29
C GLN A 16 29.40 21.13 7.98
N GLY A 17 28.23 20.92 7.37
CA GLY A 17 27.84 21.55 6.13
C GLY A 17 27.35 22.99 6.34
N GLU A 18 26.99 23.63 5.24
CA GLU A 18 26.30 24.93 5.27
C GLU A 18 24.99 24.84 6.09
N PRO A 19 24.59 25.93 6.76
CA PRO A 19 23.30 26.00 7.45
C PRO A 19 22.12 25.58 6.56
N GLY A 20 21.18 24.81 7.11
CA GLY A 20 20.08 24.25 6.32
C GLY A 20 19.12 25.30 5.74
N ASP A 21 19.07 26.49 6.33
CA ASP A 21 18.30 27.63 5.81
C ASP A 21 18.86 28.19 4.49
N GLN A 22 20.16 28.04 4.23
CA GLN A 22 20.78 28.34 2.93
C GLN A 22 20.37 27.32 1.86
N LYS A 23 20.18 26.06 2.24
CA LYS A 23 19.71 25.00 1.32
C LYS A 23 18.19 25.03 1.08
N MET A 24 17.44 25.63 1.99
CA MET A 24 16.00 25.85 1.85
C MET A 24 15.63 27.33 2.04
N PRO A 25 16.04 28.21 1.10
CA PRO A 25 15.77 29.64 1.20
C PRO A 25 14.26 29.94 1.10
N ILE A 26 13.82 31.02 1.75
CA ILE A 26 12.42 31.48 1.70
C ILE A 26 12.20 32.40 0.48
N ALA A 27 13.18 33.27 0.22
CA ALA A 27 13.19 34.11 -0.97
C ALA A 27 13.81 33.35 -2.15
N SER A 28 13.52 33.81 -3.37
CA SER A 28 14.15 33.26 -4.57
C SER A 28 15.67 33.38 -4.46
N PRO A 29 16.42 32.27 -4.43
CA PRO A 29 17.86 32.34 -4.50
C PRO A 29 18.26 32.67 -5.95
N ASN A 30 19.29 33.49 -6.12
CA ASN A 30 19.85 33.81 -7.45
C ASN A 30 20.75 32.67 -7.97
N TRP A 31 20.31 31.41 -7.82
CA TRP A 31 21.07 30.25 -8.29
C TRP A 31 21.17 30.27 -9.82
N ASN A 32 22.39 30.14 -10.32
CA ASN A 32 22.68 30.13 -11.74
C ASN A 32 22.68 28.70 -12.27
N ASN A 33 21.77 28.40 -13.20
CA ASN A 33 21.63 27.08 -13.80
C ASN A 33 22.78 26.70 -14.75
N ASN A 34 23.68 27.64 -15.06
CA ASN A 34 24.82 27.38 -15.93
C ASN A 34 26.08 26.96 -15.17
N ASP A 35 26.06 26.93 -13.84
CA ASP A 35 27.19 26.45 -13.03
C ASP A 35 26.83 25.32 -12.08
N GLU A 36 27.85 24.57 -11.69
CA GLU A 36 27.72 23.35 -10.88
C GLU A 36 27.18 23.63 -9.47
N ALA A 37 27.52 24.79 -8.91
CA ALA A 37 27.08 25.20 -7.58
C ALA A 37 25.57 25.50 -7.55
N GLY A 38 25.06 26.17 -8.59
CA GLY A 38 23.64 26.42 -8.78
C GLY A 38 22.86 25.13 -8.98
N TRP A 39 23.35 24.21 -9.83
CA TRP A 39 22.76 22.88 -10.01
C TRP A 39 22.67 22.08 -8.71
N THR A 40 23.77 22.06 -7.95
CA THR A 40 23.84 21.36 -6.65
C THR A 40 22.80 21.94 -5.69
N SER A 41 22.73 23.26 -5.58
CA SER A 41 21.79 23.94 -4.69
C SER A 41 20.32 23.68 -5.07
N MET A 42 20.00 23.67 -6.37
CA MET A 42 18.67 23.31 -6.87
C MET A 42 18.30 21.86 -6.56
N ASN A 43 19.25 20.93 -6.73
CA ASN A 43 19.05 19.51 -6.42
C ASN A 43 18.85 19.28 -4.91
N ASP A 44 19.67 19.91 -4.07
CA ASP A 44 19.52 19.89 -2.61
C ASP A 44 18.15 20.42 -2.20
N TYR A 45 17.73 21.56 -2.74
CA TYR A 45 16.42 22.14 -2.47
C TYR A 45 15.26 21.18 -2.81
N CYS A 46 15.29 20.58 -4.01
CA CYS A 46 14.27 19.62 -4.45
C CYS A 46 14.24 18.38 -3.54
N ASN A 47 15.42 17.80 -3.25
CA ASN A 47 15.53 16.63 -2.40
C ASN A 47 15.05 16.90 -0.98
N LEU A 48 15.47 18.01 -0.39
CA LEU A 48 15.05 18.42 0.96
C LEU A 48 13.57 18.77 1.03
N THR A 49 13.00 19.34 -0.04
CA THR A 49 11.55 19.56 -0.13
C THR A 49 10.78 18.25 -0.10
N ILE A 50 11.20 17.25 -0.90
CA ILE A 50 10.58 15.91 -0.92
C ILE A 50 10.71 15.21 0.44
N LYS A 51 11.91 15.21 1.02
CA LYS A 51 12.17 14.62 2.35
C LYS A 51 11.35 15.35 3.43
N GLY A 52 11.31 16.67 3.40
CA GLY A 52 10.54 17.50 4.32
C GLY A 52 9.03 17.25 4.22
N ILE A 53 8.49 17.01 3.01
CA ILE A 53 7.09 16.59 2.82
C ILE A 53 6.83 15.24 3.48
N LYS A 54 7.69 14.25 3.24
CA LYS A 54 7.55 12.90 3.80
C LYS A 54 7.61 12.87 5.33
N GLU A 55 8.42 13.74 5.93
CA GLU A 55 8.59 13.84 7.38
C GLU A 55 7.49 14.68 8.05
N ALA A 56 7.16 15.84 7.46
CA ALA A 56 6.27 16.81 8.09
C ALA A 56 4.79 16.49 7.89
N ILE A 57 4.45 15.76 6.82
CA ILE A 57 3.09 15.30 6.57
C ILE A 57 3.05 13.85 7.03
N PRO A 58 2.40 13.53 8.17
CA PRO A 58 2.10 12.15 8.50
C PRO A 58 1.44 11.55 7.27
N ARG A 59 1.95 10.43 6.73
CA ARG A 59 1.27 9.70 5.65
C ARG A 59 -0.16 9.51 6.15
N GLY A 60 -1.09 10.33 5.65
CA GLY A 60 -2.37 10.51 6.31
C GLY A 60 -3.01 9.14 6.39
N GLN A 61 -3.14 8.60 7.61
CA GLN A 61 -3.65 7.26 7.88
C GLN A 61 -5.12 7.24 7.50
N ASN A 62 -5.41 7.18 6.20
CA ASN A 62 -6.76 7.07 5.69
C ASN A 62 -7.12 5.59 5.73
N VAL A 63 -7.30 5.09 6.96
CA VAL A 63 -7.68 3.71 7.26
C VAL A 63 -8.94 3.30 6.49
N ARG A 64 -9.86 4.26 6.29
CA ARG A 64 -11.04 4.07 5.46
C ARG A 64 -10.66 3.71 4.02
N LYS A 65 -9.82 4.52 3.35
CA LYS A 65 -9.33 4.23 1.99
C LYS A 65 -8.46 2.97 1.92
N THR A 66 -7.72 2.66 2.98
CA THR A 66 -6.87 1.47 3.05
C THR A 66 -7.68 0.18 2.88
N PHE A 67 -8.81 0.07 3.56
CA PHE A 67 -9.66 -1.12 3.56
C PHE A 67 -10.98 -0.89 2.81
N GLU A 68 -11.02 0.11 1.93
CA GLU A 68 -12.22 0.41 1.15
C GLU A 68 -12.46 -0.67 0.09
N GLY A 69 -13.70 -1.15 0.05
CA GLY A 69 -14.17 -2.11 -0.94
C GLY A 69 -14.07 -3.57 -0.50
N GLN A 70 -14.43 -4.46 -1.43
CA GLN A 70 -14.45 -5.90 -1.23
C GLN A 70 -13.72 -6.59 -2.39
N GLN A 71 -13.33 -7.85 -2.20
CA GLN A 71 -12.89 -8.72 -3.29
C GLN A 71 -13.99 -8.73 -4.36
N ARG A 72 -13.63 -8.45 -5.61
CA ARG A 72 -14.58 -8.53 -6.72
C ARG A 72 -14.90 -9.98 -7.01
N LYS A 73 -16.09 -10.27 -7.54
CA LYS A 73 -16.52 -11.62 -7.90
C LYS A 73 -15.44 -12.37 -8.67
N GLU A 74 -14.89 -11.76 -9.72
CA GLU A 74 -13.92 -12.41 -10.63
C GLU A 74 -12.45 -12.09 -10.31
N GLU A 75 -12.20 -11.42 -9.19
CA GLU A 75 -10.84 -11.17 -8.70
C GLU A 75 -10.32 -12.39 -7.95
N THR A 76 -9.13 -12.84 -8.31
CA THR A 76 -8.48 -13.96 -7.61
C THR A 76 -8.16 -13.58 -6.16
N PRO A 77 -8.17 -14.54 -5.22
CA PRO A 77 -7.73 -14.28 -3.84
C PRO A 77 -6.35 -13.63 -3.74
N THR A 78 -5.40 -14.04 -4.58
CA THR A 78 -4.08 -13.38 -4.66
C THR A 78 -4.19 -11.94 -5.13
N GLY A 79 -4.98 -11.66 -6.18
CA GLY A 79 -5.20 -10.30 -6.66
C GLY A 79 -5.81 -9.39 -5.59
N TRP A 80 -6.76 -9.91 -4.82
CA TRP A 80 -7.36 -9.23 -3.67
C TRP A 80 -6.33 -8.92 -2.59
N LEU A 81 -5.51 -9.90 -2.19
CA LEU A 81 -4.47 -9.69 -1.18
C LEU A 81 -3.43 -8.64 -1.64
N GLU A 82 -2.99 -8.70 -2.89
CA GLU A 82 -2.04 -7.74 -3.44
C GLU A 82 -2.64 -6.32 -3.48
N ARG A 83 -3.94 -6.19 -3.76
CA ARG A 83 -4.64 -4.90 -3.70
C ARG A 83 -4.69 -4.35 -2.27
N LEU A 84 -4.97 -5.19 -1.28
CA LEU A 84 -4.90 -4.80 0.14
C LEU A 84 -3.50 -4.31 0.54
N LYS A 85 -2.44 -5.05 0.18
CA LYS A 85 -1.05 -4.66 0.46
C LYS A 85 -0.70 -3.31 -0.17
N ARG A 86 -1.09 -3.09 -1.44
CA ARG A 86 -0.88 -1.81 -2.14
C ARG A 86 -1.61 -0.66 -1.43
N ASN A 87 -2.89 -0.84 -1.12
CA ASN A 87 -3.68 0.18 -0.43
C ASN A 87 -3.11 0.53 0.96
N MET A 88 -2.57 -0.45 1.67
CA MET A 88 -1.96 -0.23 2.97
C MET A 88 -0.69 0.61 2.88
N LYS A 89 0.21 0.28 1.93
CA LYS A 89 1.41 1.08 1.64
C LYS A 89 1.05 2.50 1.22
N GLN A 90 0.00 2.67 0.40
CA GLN A 90 -0.38 3.95 -0.17
C GLN A 90 -1.12 4.87 0.80
N TYR A 91 -2.06 4.32 1.59
CA TYR A 91 -3.04 5.12 2.32
C TYR A 91 -2.93 5.05 3.84
N SER A 92 -2.20 4.08 4.41
CA SER A 92 -2.04 3.99 5.88
C SER A 92 -0.62 4.28 6.35
N GLY A 93 0.37 4.18 5.47
CA GLY A 93 1.78 4.19 5.86
C GLY A 93 2.21 3.00 6.72
N ILE A 94 1.31 2.06 7.04
CA ILE A 94 1.62 0.81 7.74
C ILE A 94 2.31 -0.13 6.77
N ASP A 95 3.46 -0.66 7.18
CA ASP A 95 4.18 -1.66 6.41
C ASP A 95 3.48 -3.03 6.50
N PRO A 96 3.05 -3.63 5.37
CA PRO A 96 2.43 -4.95 5.34
C PRO A 96 3.25 -6.08 5.90
N GLU A 97 4.57 -5.95 5.96
CA GLU A 97 5.45 -7.02 6.43
C GLU A 97 5.67 -6.96 7.95
N THR A 98 5.13 -5.95 8.64
CA THR A 98 5.15 -5.86 10.11
C THR A 98 4.06 -6.74 10.74
N THR A 99 4.22 -7.09 12.02
CA THR A 99 3.21 -7.85 12.79
C THR A 99 1.84 -7.16 12.76
N ALA A 100 1.79 -5.84 12.90
CA ALA A 100 0.54 -5.07 12.83
C ALA A 100 -0.06 -5.11 11.41
N GLY A 101 0.79 -4.97 10.38
CA GLY A 101 0.39 -5.09 8.98
C GLY A 101 -0.23 -6.45 8.67
N HIS A 102 0.42 -7.55 9.08
CA HIS A 102 -0.10 -8.90 8.92
C HIS A 102 -1.42 -9.14 9.67
N ALA A 103 -1.59 -8.59 10.87
CA ALA A 103 -2.86 -8.69 11.60
C ALA A 103 -4.00 -8.00 10.85
N LEU A 104 -3.78 -6.78 10.37
CA LEU A 104 -4.77 -6.03 9.59
C LEU A 104 -5.09 -6.70 8.25
N LEU A 105 -4.08 -7.21 7.55
CA LEU A 105 -4.28 -7.94 6.28
C LEU A 105 -5.15 -9.17 6.49
N ARG A 106 -4.93 -9.96 7.55
CA ARG A 106 -5.74 -11.17 7.83
C ARG A 106 -7.20 -10.83 8.06
N VAL A 107 -7.48 -9.85 8.94
CA VAL A 107 -8.86 -9.44 9.24
C VAL A 107 -9.54 -8.97 7.97
N ASN A 108 -8.92 -8.04 7.23
CA ASN A 108 -9.54 -7.46 6.04
C ASN A 108 -9.63 -8.41 4.85
N PHE A 109 -8.66 -9.33 4.70
CA PHE A 109 -8.71 -10.35 3.67
C PHE A 109 -9.97 -11.21 3.82
N VAL A 110 -10.33 -11.59 5.05
CA VAL A 110 -11.51 -12.42 5.34
C VAL A 110 -12.81 -11.62 5.30
N THR A 111 -12.91 -10.52 6.04
CA THR A 111 -14.19 -9.78 6.22
C THR A 111 -14.69 -9.15 4.92
N HIS A 112 -13.77 -8.80 4.02
CA HIS A 112 -14.07 -8.19 2.73
C HIS A 112 -13.87 -9.14 1.54
N ALA A 113 -13.65 -10.44 1.77
CA ALA A 113 -13.68 -11.43 0.70
C ALA A 113 -15.08 -11.56 0.06
N TRP A 114 -15.13 -12.12 -1.15
CA TRP A 114 -16.40 -12.42 -1.82
C TRP A 114 -17.23 -13.40 -0.97
N PRO A 115 -18.59 -13.34 -0.96
CA PRO A 115 -19.40 -14.01 0.05
C PRO A 115 -19.17 -15.53 0.23
N ASP A 116 -18.89 -16.26 -0.85
CA ASP A 116 -18.59 -17.71 -0.82
C ASP A 116 -17.26 -18.02 -0.10
N ILE A 117 -16.21 -17.27 -0.43
CA ILE A 117 -14.88 -17.35 0.15
C ILE A 117 -14.94 -16.91 1.61
N ARG A 118 -15.54 -15.76 1.90
CA ARG A 118 -15.74 -15.26 3.28
C ARG A 118 -16.42 -16.30 4.15
N LYS A 119 -17.54 -16.87 3.68
CA LYS A 119 -18.27 -17.92 4.40
C LYS A 119 -17.43 -19.17 4.67
N LYS A 120 -16.51 -19.53 3.77
CA LYS A 120 -15.57 -20.65 4.00
C LYS A 120 -14.52 -20.28 5.05
N LEU A 121 -13.92 -19.10 4.95
CA LEU A 121 -12.83 -18.65 5.82
C LEU A 121 -13.32 -18.41 7.25
N GLU A 122 -14.48 -17.78 7.44
CA GLU A 122 -15.06 -17.53 8.77
C GLU A 122 -15.42 -18.80 9.54
N LYS A 123 -15.65 -19.91 8.82
CA LYS A 123 -15.91 -21.24 9.42
C LYS A 123 -14.65 -21.99 9.82
N MET A 124 -13.47 -21.51 9.43
CA MET A 124 -12.23 -22.14 9.85
C MET A 124 -11.99 -21.84 11.33
N GLU A 125 -11.69 -22.88 12.10
CA GLU A 125 -11.34 -22.74 13.51
C GLU A 125 -10.13 -21.81 13.67
N ASP A 126 -10.24 -20.87 14.60
CA ASP A 126 -9.19 -19.91 14.95
C ASP A 126 -8.60 -19.15 13.75
N TRP A 127 -9.40 -18.82 12.74
CA TRP A 127 -8.91 -18.16 11.52
C TRP A 127 -8.14 -16.87 11.79
N HIS A 128 -8.49 -16.13 12.85
CA HIS A 128 -7.79 -14.92 13.31
C HIS A 128 -6.35 -15.18 13.79
N LYS A 129 -6.02 -16.42 14.17
CA LYS A 129 -4.68 -16.84 14.63
C LYS A 129 -3.88 -17.54 13.52
N ARG A 130 -4.53 -17.95 12.43
CA ARG A 130 -3.88 -18.62 11.30
C ARG A 130 -2.94 -17.67 10.54
N LEU A 131 -2.01 -18.27 9.81
CA LEU A 131 -1.14 -17.55 8.89
C LEU A 131 -1.95 -17.04 7.70
N LEU A 132 -1.56 -15.89 7.16
CA LEU A 132 -2.20 -15.30 5.99
C LEU A 132 -2.15 -16.24 4.77
N ASN A 133 -1.05 -17.00 4.63
CA ASN A 133 -0.89 -17.98 3.56
C ASN A 133 -1.87 -19.15 3.65
N ASP A 134 -2.26 -19.56 4.87
CA ASP A 134 -3.26 -20.62 5.05
C ASP A 134 -4.64 -20.15 4.58
N LEU A 135 -5.00 -18.92 4.94
CA LEU A 135 -6.25 -18.29 4.51
C LEU A 135 -6.27 -18.11 2.98
N LEU A 136 -5.15 -17.67 2.40
CA LEU A 136 -5.02 -17.50 0.95
C LEU A 136 -5.20 -18.83 0.21
N ARG A 137 -4.58 -19.92 0.71
CA ARG A 137 -4.70 -21.25 0.12
C ARG A 137 -6.14 -21.76 0.13
N GLU A 138 -6.85 -21.60 1.24
CA GLU A 138 -8.26 -22.02 1.34
C GLU A 138 -9.18 -21.15 0.47
N ALA A 139 -8.93 -19.84 0.39
CA ALA A 139 -9.65 -18.95 -0.52
C ALA A 139 -9.47 -19.35 -1.99
N GLN A 140 -8.24 -19.72 -2.38
CA GLN A 140 -7.93 -20.16 -3.74
C GLN A 140 -8.69 -21.41 -4.13
N LYS A 141 -8.83 -22.39 -3.21
CA LYS A 141 -9.61 -23.61 -3.46
C LYS A 141 -11.08 -23.30 -3.76
N VAL A 142 -11.70 -22.40 -2.99
CA VAL A 142 -13.10 -21.99 -3.21
C VAL A 142 -13.27 -21.29 -4.55
N TYR A 143 -12.36 -20.36 -4.86
CA TYR A 143 -12.38 -19.61 -6.12
C TYR A 143 -12.30 -20.54 -7.34
N VAL A 144 -11.35 -21.49 -7.34
CA VAL A 144 -11.17 -22.45 -8.45
C VAL A 144 -12.39 -23.35 -8.59
N ARG A 145 -12.88 -23.92 -7.48
CA ARG A 145 -14.06 -24.80 -7.50
C ARG A 145 -15.29 -24.11 -8.10
N ARG A 146 -15.50 -22.83 -7.80
CA ARG A 146 -16.61 -22.06 -8.38
C ARG A 146 -16.51 -21.95 -9.90
N HIS A 147 -15.31 -21.71 -10.43
CA HIS A 147 -15.10 -21.62 -11.88
C HIS A 147 -15.31 -22.97 -12.57
N GLU A 148 -14.86 -24.06 -11.95
CA GLU A 148 -15.12 -25.42 -12.44
C GLU A 148 -16.63 -25.75 -12.46
N GLU A 149 -17.35 -25.39 -11.40
CA GLU A 149 -18.81 -25.60 -11.32
C GLU A 149 -19.55 -24.77 -12.37
N LYS A 150 -19.14 -23.51 -12.59
CA LYS A 150 -19.70 -22.65 -13.63
C LYS A 150 -19.48 -23.24 -15.04
N ALA A 151 -18.26 -23.67 -15.35
CA ALA A 151 -17.93 -24.28 -16.64
C ALA A 151 -18.74 -25.56 -16.89
N LYS A 152 -18.93 -26.39 -15.86
CA LYS A 152 -19.78 -27.60 -15.94
C LYS A 152 -21.24 -27.27 -16.24
N VAL A 153 -21.79 -26.21 -15.65
CA VAL A 153 -23.16 -25.76 -15.91
C VAL A 153 -23.29 -25.23 -17.34
N GLU A 154 -22.35 -24.41 -17.80
CA GLU A 154 -22.34 -23.88 -19.17
C GLU A 154 -22.25 -24.99 -20.21
N ALA A 155 -21.39 -26.00 -19.99
CA ALA A 155 -21.28 -27.15 -20.88
C ALA A 155 -22.58 -27.96 -20.96
N LYS A 156 -23.27 -28.19 -19.83
CA LYS A 156 -24.56 -28.88 -19.80
C LYS A 156 -25.66 -28.12 -20.56
N ILE A 157 -25.68 -26.81 -20.45
CA ILE A 157 -26.64 -25.96 -21.17
C ILE A 157 -26.37 -26.04 -22.68
N MET A 158 -25.11 -25.94 -23.11
CA MET A 158 -24.76 -26.08 -24.53
C MET A 158 -25.17 -27.45 -25.10
N VAL A 159 -24.95 -28.54 -24.36
CA VAL A 159 -25.37 -29.88 -24.78
C VAL A 159 -26.89 -30.00 -24.90
N ALA A 160 -27.66 -29.36 -24.01
CA ALA A 160 -29.13 -29.41 -24.05
C ALA A 160 -29.76 -28.53 -25.15
N MET A 161 -28.97 -27.62 -25.76
CA MET A 161 -29.42 -26.73 -26.84
C MET A 161 -29.07 -27.26 -28.25
N MET A 162 -28.32 -28.36 -28.34
CA MET A 162 -28.04 -29.09 -29.59
C MET A 162 -29.10 -30.17 -29.83
#